data_AF-A0A9D1HYP3-F1
#
_entry.id   AF-A0A9D1HYP3-F1
#
_cell.length_a   1.000
_cell.length_b   1.000
_cell.length_c   1.000
_cell.angle_alpha   90.00
_cell.angle_beta   90.00
_cell.angle_gamma   90.00
#
_symmetry.space_group_name_H-M   'P 1'
#
loop_
_entity.id
_entity.type
_entity.pdbx_description
1 polymer ?
#
loop_
_entity_poly.entity_id
_entity_poly.type
_entity_poly.pdbx_seq_one_letter_code
_entity_poly.pdbx_strand_id
1 'polypeptide(L)' 'SFTDDQKRLGAPEDFRITVRDVHVAAGAGFVVALTGAIMTMPGLPRHPAAENIDVDDQGRITGLF' A
#
# COMPACT_ATOMS: atom_id res chain seq x y z
N SER A 1 -7.24 -9.93 -6.59
CA SER A 1 -7.79 -9.89 -7.95
C SER A 1 -6.63 -9.97 -8.93
N PHE A 2 -6.76 -10.73 -10.02
CA PHE A 2 -5.78 -10.68 -11.13
C PHE A 2 -6.01 -9.47 -12.06
N THR A 3 -7.14 -8.77 -11.93
CA THR A 3 -7.43 -7.54 -12.66
C THR A 3 -7.01 -6.30 -11.89
N ASP A 4 -7.04 -5.15 -12.57
CA ASP A 4 -6.91 -3.80 -12.00
C ASP A 4 -8.13 -3.37 -11.13
N ASP A 5 -9.08 -4.27 -10.87
CA ASP A 5 -10.24 -4.07 -10.00
C ASP A 5 -10.14 -4.97 -8.77
N GLN A 6 -10.02 -4.33 -7.60
CA GLN A 6 -9.91 -4.99 -6.30
C GLN A 6 -11.11 -5.89 -5.96
N LYS A 7 -12.29 -5.66 -6.56
CA LYS A 7 -13.53 -6.40 -6.26
C LYS A 7 -13.68 -7.72 -7.03
N ARG A 8 -12.87 -7.95 -8.07
CA ARG A 8 -12.97 -9.17 -8.91
C ARG A 8 -12.11 -10.29 -8.33
N LEU A 9 -12.69 -11.05 -7.40
CA LEU A 9 -12.04 -12.20 -6.78
C LEU A 9 -12.09 -13.44 -7.70
N GLY A 10 -11.11 -14.34 -7.58
CA GLY A 10 -11.00 -15.56 -8.41
C GLY A 10 -10.00 -15.43 -9.57
N ALA A 11 -10.21 -16.19 -10.65
CA ALA A 11 -9.44 -16.16 -11.89
C ALA A 11 -10.27 -15.54 -13.04
N PRO A 12 -10.42 -14.21 -13.08
CA PRO A 12 -11.11 -13.54 -14.17
C PRO A 12 -10.32 -13.68 -15.47
N GLU A 13 -10.99 -14.07 -16.55
CA GLU A 13 -10.46 -14.10 -17.92
C GLU A 13 -11.06 -12.91 -18.71
N ASP A 14 -10.44 -12.51 -19.84
CA ASP A 14 -10.88 -11.39 -20.70
C ASP A 14 -11.04 -10.01 -20.02
N PHE A 15 -10.07 -9.62 -19.20
CA PHE A 15 -10.05 -8.29 -18.59
C PHE A 15 -9.04 -7.34 -19.28
N ARG A 16 -9.43 -6.08 -19.44
CA ARG A 16 -8.57 -5.03 -19.99
C ARG A 16 -7.85 -4.32 -18.87
N ILE A 17 -6.53 -4.43 -18.82
CA ILE A 17 -5.70 -3.65 -17.90
C ILE A 17 -5.56 -2.22 -18.44
N THR A 18 -5.95 -1.24 -17.63
CA THR A 18 -5.79 0.18 -17.97
C THR A 18 -4.49 0.70 -17.37
N VAL A 19 -3.47 0.95 -18.21
CA VAL A 19 -2.23 1.62 -17.77
C VAL A 19 -2.46 3.13 -17.81
N ARG A 20 -2.32 3.80 -16.66
CA ARG A 20 -2.51 5.26 -16.53
C ARG A 20 -1.22 6.02 -16.73
N ASP A 21 -0.12 5.54 -16.15
CA ASP A 21 1.18 6.21 -16.19
C ASP A 21 2.31 5.20 -16.32
N VAL A 22 3.42 5.62 -16.90
CA VAL A 22 4.62 4.81 -17.07
C VAL A 22 5.82 5.56 -16.52
N HIS A 23 6.47 5.01 -15.49
CA HIS A 23 7.69 5.57 -14.90
C HIS A 23 8.90 4.72 -15.29
N VAL A 24 9.97 5.36 -15.73
CA VAL A 24 11.23 4.68 -16.06
C VAL A 24 12.15 4.74 -14.85
N ALA A 25 12.37 3.60 -14.19
CA ALA A 25 13.34 3.49 -13.11
C ALA A 25 14.72 3.15 -13.71
N ALA A 26 15.34 4.12 -14.38
CA ALA A 26 16.59 3.94 -15.12
C ALA A 26 17.76 3.40 -14.26
N GLY A 27 17.78 3.70 -12.97
CA GLY A 27 18.79 3.17 -12.04
C GLY A 27 18.56 1.70 -11.64
N ALA A 28 17.32 1.22 -11.70
CA ALA A 28 16.96 -0.16 -11.34
C ALA A 28 16.81 -1.08 -12.57
N GLY A 29 16.77 -0.51 -13.78
CA GLY A 29 16.74 -1.26 -15.04
C GLY A 29 15.36 -1.76 -15.47
N PHE A 30 14.28 -1.22 -14.90
CA PHE A 30 12.91 -1.61 -15.27
C PHE A 30 11.98 -0.41 -15.46
N VAL A 31 10.86 -0.67 -16.14
CA VAL A 31 9.77 0.28 -16.38
C VAL A 31 8.59 -0.09 -15.49
N VAL A 32 8.09 0.86 -14.73
CA VAL A 32 6.94 0.72 -13.84
C VAL A 32 5.69 1.21 -14.57
N ALA A 33 4.81 0.29 -14.95
CA ALA A 33 3.49 0.60 -15.49
C ALA A 33 2.47 0.70 -14.35
N LEU A 34 1.97 1.90 -14.09
CA LEU A 34 0.99 2.19 -13.04
C LEU A 34 -0.42 1.97 -13.60
N THR A 35 -1.10 0.93 -13.14
CA THR A 35 -2.46 0.59 -13.57
C THR A 35 -3.55 1.22 -12.69
N GLY A 36 -3.17 1.73 -11.51
CA GLY A 36 -4.07 2.38 -10.56
C GLY A 36 -3.35 3.37 -9.66
N ALA A 37 -4.07 3.91 -8.67
CA ALA A 37 -3.46 4.76 -7.65
C ALA A 37 -2.64 3.88 -6.70
N ILE A 38 -1.31 3.93 -6.83
CA ILE A 38 -0.40 3.30 -5.87
C ILE A 38 -0.15 4.29 -4.73
N MET A 39 -0.55 3.93 -3.51
CA MET A 39 -0.21 4.71 -2.32
C MET A 39 1.27 4.50 -2.00
N THR A 40 2.09 5.52 -2.25
CA THR A 40 3.52 5.51 -1.90
C THR A 40 3.78 6.03 -0.47
N MET A 41 2.80 6.72 0.12
CA MET A 41 2.89 7.28 1.46
C MET A 41 1.58 6.98 2.22
N PRO A 42 1.55 5.97 3.11
CA PRO A 42 0.39 5.71 3.94
C PRO A 42 0.21 6.85 4.96
N GLY A 43 -1.00 7.39 5.06
CA GLY A 43 -1.36 8.36 6.10
C GLY A 43 -1.65 7.69 7.44
N LEU A 44 -1.72 8.50 8.50
CA LEU A 44 -2.17 8.04 9.82
C LEU A 44 -3.70 7.83 9.82
N PRO A 45 -4.21 6.77 10.45
CA PRO A 45 -5.64 6.56 10.62
C PRO A 45 -6.24 7.57 11.63
N ARG A 46 -7.57 7.67 11.68
CA ARG A 46 -8.30 8.60 12.56
C ARG A 46 -7.91 8.48 14.04
N HIS A 47 -7.59 7.27 14.49
CA HIS A 47 -7.01 6.99 15.81
C HIS A 47 -5.62 6.41 15.58
N PRO A 48 -4.56 7.23 15.61
CA PRO A 48 -3.20 6.76 15.41
C PRO A 48 -2.78 5.87 16.58
N ALA A 49 -2.09 4.77 16.29
CA ALA A 49 -1.55 3.89 17.33
C ALA A 49 -0.63 4.64 18.31
N ALA A 50 -0.05 5.76 17.87
CA ALA A 50 0.75 6.67 18.70
C ALA A 50 0.01 7.22 19.94
N GLU A 51 -1.31 7.34 19.93
CA GLU A 51 -2.09 7.74 21.12
C GLU A 51 -2.03 6.70 22.24
N ASN A 52 -1.77 5.44 21.91
CA ASN A 52 -1.69 4.33 22.86
C ASN A 52 -0.25 3.93 23.21
N ILE A 53 0.75 4.60 22.61
CA ILE A 53 2.16 4.33 22.91
C ILE A 53 2.53 5.09 24.17
N ASP A 54 2.87 4.36 25.23
CA ASP A 54 3.30 4.92 26.50
C ASP A 54 4.45 4.10 27.11
N VAL A 55 5.17 4.70 28.07
CA VAL A 55 6.27 4.06 28.81
C VAL A 55 5.86 3.94 30.26
N ASP A 56 5.78 2.71 30.78
CA ASP A 56 5.48 2.48 32.18
C ASP A 56 6.66 2.87 33.11
N ASP A 57 6.41 2.96 34.41
CA ASP A 57 7.42 3.31 35.43
C ASP A 57 8.58 2.30 35.52
N GLN A 58 8.46 1.14 34.86
CA GLN A 58 9.50 0.12 34.75
C GLN A 58 10.25 0.17 33.41
N GLY A 59 9.97 1.19 32.58
CA GLY A 59 10.61 1.40 31.28
C GLY A 59 10.11 0.45 30.19
N ARG A 60 8.96 -0.21 30.35
CA ARG A 60 8.33 -1.02 29.29
C ARG A 60 7.44 -0.15 28.43
N ILE A 61 7.54 -0.34 27.11
CA ILE A 61 6.71 0.37 26.14
C ILE A 61 5.43 -0.43 25.90
N THR A 62 4.27 0.22 26.07
CA THR A 62 2.94 -0.33 25.76
C THR A 62 2.44 0.24 24.42
N GLY A 63 1.48 -0.43 23.75
CA GLY A 63 0.84 0.08 22.52
C GLY A 63 1.64 0.00 21.21
N LEU A 64 2.82 -0.62 21.22
CA LEU A 64 3.65 -0.86 20.03
C LEU A 64 3.26 -2.13 19.24
N PHE A 65 2.44 -3.00 19.82
CA PHE A 65 1.96 -4.27 19.26
C PHE A 65 0.54 -4.59 19.73
#